data_AF-A0A841VDA3-F1
#
_entry.id   AF-A0A841VDA3-F1
#
_cell.length_a   1.000
_cell.length_b   1.000
_cell.length_c   1.000
_cell.angle_alpha   90.00
_cell.angle_beta   90.00
_cell.angle_gamma   90.00
#
_symmetry.space_group_name_H-M   'P 1'
#
loop_
_entity.id
_entity.type
_entity.pdbx_description
1 polymer ?
#
loop_
_entity_poly.entity_id
_entity_poly.type
_entity_poly.pdbx_seq_one_letter_code
_entity_poly.pdbx_strand_id
1 'polypeptide(L)' 'DCRIRKDNAPQNFAVLRQIAVNLLGKEKRVKRGIKNKQFLAAMDNNYLLSVLALA' A
#
# COMPACT_ATOMS: atom_id res chain seq x y z
N ASP A 1 -0.30 -0.87 -14.67
CA ASP A 1 -1.32 -1.94 -14.66
C ASP A 1 -0.61 -3.26 -14.38
N CYS A 2 -1.09 -4.06 -13.42
CA CYS A 2 -0.53 -5.40 -13.13
C CYS A 2 -1.54 -6.45 -13.61
N ARG A 3 -1.17 -7.16 -14.67
CA ARG A 3 -2.04 -8.10 -15.38
C ARG A 3 -2.07 -9.46 -14.64
N ILE A 4 -3.00 -9.67 -13.72
CA ILE A 4 -3.15 -10.92 -12.95
C ILE A 4 -4.36 -11.70 -13.49
N ARG A 5 -4.19 -12.99 -13.83
CA ARG A 5 -5.24 -13.83 -14.45
C ARG A 5 -5.43 -15.24 -13.90
N LYS A 6 -4.62 -15.64 -12.93
CA LYS A 6 -4.66 -17.01 -12.43
C LYS A 6 -5.65 -17.13 -11.27
N ASP A 7 -6.62 -18.02 -11.39
CA ASP A 7 -7.53 -18.42 -10.31
C ASP A 7 -8.13 -17.21 -9.55
N ASN A 8 -8.07 -17.25 -8.22
CA ASN A 8 -8.53 -16.18 -7.32
C ASN A 8 -7.52 -15.04 -7.13
N ALA A 9 -6.36 -15.07 -7.80
CA ALA A 9 -5.34 -14.05 -7.65
C ALA A 9 -5.83 -12.62 -7.98
N PRO A 10 -6.70 -12.38 -9.00
CA PRO A 10 -7.23 -11.05 -9.26
C PRO A 10 -8.01 -10.47 -8.08
N GLN A 11 -8.87 -11.28 -7.46
CA GLN A 11 -9.69 -10.88 -6.31
C GLN A 11 -8.82 -10.68 -5.06
N ASN A 12 -7.93 -11.63 -4.76
CA ASN A 12 -7.01 -11.51 -3.62
C ASN A 12 -6.15 -10.24 -3.73
N PHE A 13 -5.65 -9.93 -4.93
CA PHE A 13 -4.85 -8.74 -5.14
C PHE A 13 -5.70 -7.45 -5.10
N ALA A 14 -6.98 -7.49 -5.46
CA ALA A 14 -7.89 -6.36 -5.25
C ALA A 14 -8.07 -6.04 -3.75
N VAL A 15 -8.25 -7.07 -2.92
CA VAL A 15 -8.33 -6.93 -1.46
C VAL A 15 -7.03 -6.37 -0.88
N LEU A 16 -5.87 -6.92 -1.28
CA LEU A 16 -4.56 -6.41 -0.85
C LEU A 16 -4.36 -4.93 -1.19
N ARG A 17 -4.80 -4.47 -2.37
CA ARG A 17 -4.73 -3.05 -2.76
C ARG A 17 -5.59 -2.17 -1.87
N GLN A 18 -6.81 -2.60 -1.53
CA GLN A 18 -7.67 -1.86 -0.61
C GLN A 18 -7.04 -1.75 0.79
N ILE A 19 -6.49 -2.85 1.32
CA ILE A 19 -5.78 -2.85 2.60
C ILE A 19 -4.62 -1.85 2.56
N ALA A 20 -3.78 -1.89 1.53
CA ALA A 20 -2.65 -0.97 1.38
C ALA A 20 -3.07 0.50 1.32
N VAL A 21 -4.11 0.83 0.55
CA VAL A 21 -4.63 2.21 0.45
C VAL A 21 -5.18 2.69 1.80
N ASN A 22 -5.90 1.83 2.52
CA ASN A 22 -6.43 2.15 3.84
C ASN A 22 -5.31 2.41 4.85
N LEU A 23 -4.25 1.59 4.88
CA LEU A 23 -3.08 1.80 5.74
C LEU A 23 -2.36 3.13 5.45
N LEU A 24 -2.14 3.44 4.17
CA LEU A 24 -1.52 4.70 3.75
C LEU A 24 -2.38 5.93 4.09
N GLY A 25 -3.71 5.76 4.13
CA GLY A 25 -4.65 6.77 4.60
C GLY A 25 -4.62 6.97 6.13
N LYS A 26 -4.38 5.90 6.90
CA LYS A 26 -4.20 5.96 8.37
C LYS A 26 -2.88 6.57 8.78
N GLU A 27 -1.85 6.49 7.94
CA GLU A 27 -0.54 7.07 8.21
C GLU A 27 -0.62 8.61 8.23
N LYS A 28 -0.23 9.26 9.34
CA LYS A 28 -0.35 10.73 9.52
C LYS A 28 0.99 11.46 9.69
N ARG A 29 2.11 10.74 9.75
CA ARG A 29 3.45 11.32 9.98
C ARG A 29 3.88 12.11 8.74
N VAL A 30 3.65 11.56 7.55
CA VAL A 30 3.96 12.21 6.28
C VAL A 30 2.70 12.83 5.66
N LYS A 31 2.66 14.16 5.63
CA LYS A 31 1.56 14.93 5.02
C LYS A 31 1.71 15.02 3.49
N ARG A 32 1.54 13.88 2.80
CA ARG A 32 1.59 13.78 1.33
C ARG A 32 0.37 13.03 0.78
N GLY A 33 0.07 13.21 -0.50
CA GLY A 33 -0.95 12.42 -1.19
C GLY A 33 -0.58 10.94 -1.29
N ILE A 34 -1.59 10.07 -1.48
CA ILE A 34 -1.44 8.60 -1.46
C ILE A 34 -0.36 8.12 -2.43
N LYS A 35 -0.32 8.64 -3.67
CA LYS A 35 0.70 8.27 -4.66
C LYS A 35 2.14 8.54 -4.18
N ASN A 36 2.36 9.70 -3.53
CA ASN A 36 3.68 10.06 -3.04
C ASN A 36 4.08 9.22 -1.81
N LYS A 37 3.10 8.82 -0.98
CA LYS A 37 3.35 7.87 0.11
C LYS A 37 3.67 6.48 -0.41
N GLN A 38 2.98 6.00 -1.44
CA GLN A 38 3.32 4.75 -2.12
C GLN A 38 4.75 4.78 -2.66
N PHE A 39 5.14 5.87 -3.32
CA PHE A 39 6.50 6.05 -3.81
C PHE A 39 7.52 6.07 -2.67
N LEU A 40 7.24 6.77 -1.57
CA LEU A 40 8.11 6.80 -0.40
C LEU A 40 8.26 5.41 0.22
N ALA A 41 7.17 4.65 0.37
CA ALA A 41 7.20 3.28 0.89
C ALA A 41 7.95 2.32 -0.05
N ALA A 42 8.00 2.60 -1.35
CA ALA A 42 8.80 1.82 -2.29
C ALA A 42 10.31 2.14 -2.21
N MET A 43 10.68 3.33 -1.71
CA MET A 43 12.07 3.79 -1.66
C MET A 43 12.70 3.67 -0.26
N ASP A 44 11.90 3.73 0.80
CA ASP A 44 12.35 3.71 2.20
C ASP A 44 11.68 2.57 2.97
N ASN A 45 12.48 1.55 3.29
CA ASN A 45 12.04 0.38 4.05
C ASN A 45 11.62 0.73 5.49
N ASN A 46 12.21 1.76 6.11
CA ASN A 46 11.82 2.20 7.46
C ASN A 46 10.43 2.81 7.43
N TYR A 47 10.15 3.64 6.41
CA TYR A 47 8.82 4.18 6.21
C TYR A 47 7.81 3.05 5.89
N LEU A 48 8.16 2.09 5.04
CA LEU A 48 7.33 0.91 4.77
C LEU A 48 6.99 0.15 6.06
N LEU A 49 7.98 -0.16 6.91
CA LEU A 49 7.76 -0.80 8.20
C LEU A 49 6.81 0.00 9.10
N SER A 50 6.97 1.33 9.13
CA SER A 50 6.09 2.20 9.90
C SER A 50 4.64 2.18 9.41
N VAL A 51 4.42 2.04 8.09
CA VAL A 51 3.09 1.90 7.49
C VAL A 51 2.48 0.54 7.81
N LEU A 52 3.28 -0.54 7.72
CA LEU A 52 2.82 -1.90 8.03
C LEU A 52 2.49 -2.09 9.50
N ALA A 53 3.19 -1.40 10.40
CA ALA A 53 2.89 -1.39 11.83
C ALA A 53 1.56 -0.69 12.21
N LEU A 54 0.85 -0.08 11.24
CA LEU A 54 -0.49 0.52 11.45
C LEU A 54 -1.64 -0.46 11.16
N ALA A 55 -1.32 -1.66 10.69
CA ALA A 55 -2.29 -2.76 10.55
C ALA A 55 -2.72 -3.28 11.91
#